data_AF-A0A4R6Q0J1-F1
#
_entry.id   AF-A0A4R6Q0J1-F1
#
_cell.length_a   1.000
_cell.length_b   1.000
_cell.length_c   1.000
_cell.angle_alpha   90.00
_cell.angle_beta   90.00
_cell.angle_gamma   90.00
#
_symmetry.space_group_name_H-M   'P 1'
#
loop_
_entity.id
_entity.type
_entity.pdbx_description
1 polymer ?
#
loop_
_entity_poly.entity_id
_entity_poly.type
_entity_poly.pdbx_seq_one_letter_code
_entity_poly.pdbx_strand_id
1 'polypeptide(L)'
;MATTTKKTGKPKEVGTPKGEKSILTQLKEVTSETKMRYICWLYAKELLPQDFKTLEDLKAYYPMIPKGVTEKTAQRWLLEDSVQKATKMLLKAKHGQKMIELYNIYYEKAKDDTNAFKAFTDFSQEFFADSKETELQSILKGVKLEDGDN
;
A
#
# COMPACT_ATOMS: atom_id res chain seq x y z
N MET A 1 36.69 29.10 15.43
CA MET A 1 35.72 28.03 15.74
C MET A 1 34.38 28.42 15.16
N ALA A 2 33.87 27.70 14.17
CA ALA A 2 32.58 27.98 13.53
C ALA A 2 31.71 26.73 13.68
N THR A 3 30.71 26.81 14.56
CA THR A 3 29.67 25.80 14.72
C THR A 3 28.49 26.16 13.83
N THR A 4 28.32 25.44 12.72
CA THR A 4 27.12 25.55 11.87
C THR A 4 26.24 24.33 12.10
N THR A 5 25.20 24.49 12.91
CA THR A 5 24.14 23.51 13.12
C THR A 5 23.26 23.42 11.87
N LYS A 6 23.37 22.30 11.14
CA LYS A 6 22.56 22.00 9.95
C LYS A 6 21.14 21.61 10.40
N LYS A 7 20.17 22.50 10.23
CA LYS A 7 18.73 22.19 10.39
C LYS A 7 18.35 21.17 9.30
N THR A 8 18.09 19.94 9.70
CA THR A 8 17.47 18.90 8.86
C THR A 8 16.01 19.27 8.62
N GLY A 9 15.72 19.81 7.43
CA GLY A 9 14.35 20.04 6.97
C GLY A 9 13.63 18.71 6.80
N LYS A 10 12.43 18.58 7.38
CA LYS A 10 11.49 17.48 7.10
C LYS A 10 11.29 17.36 5.58
N PRO A 11 11.31 16.15 4.99
CA PRO A 11 10.91 15.95 3.61
C PRO A 11 9.47 16.46 3.41
N LYS A 12 9.24 17.23 2.34
CA LYS A 12 7.90 17.68 1.96
C LYS A 12 7.07 16.46 1.56
N GLU A 13 5.97 16.22 2.26
CA GLU A 13 4.96 15.23 1.87
C GLU A 13 4.41 15.61 0.48
N VAL A 14 4.43 14.65 -0.45
CA VAL A 14 3.73 14.77 -1.74
C VAL A 14 2.24 14.87 -1.40
N GLY A 15 1.63 16.02 -1.72
CA GLY A 15 0.26 16.32 -1.31
C GLY A 15 -0.73 15.30 -1.87
N THR A 16 -1.59 14.78 -1.01
CA THR A 16 -2.71 13.90 -1.38
C THR A 16 -3.70 14.66 -2.28
N PRO A 17 -4.26 14.04 -3.34
CA PRO A 17 -5.32 14.63 -4.14
C PRO A 17 -6.47 15.16 -3.28
N LYS A 18 -7.07 16.28 -3.70
CA LYS A 18 -8.07 17.02 -2.92
C LYS A 18 -9.31 16.15 -2.68
N GLY A 19 -9.40 15.52 -1.50
CA GLY A 19 -10.55 14.73 -1.05
C GLY A 19 -10.22 13.33 -0.52
N GLU A 20 -9.09 12.74 -0.90
CA GLU A 20 -8.71 11.40 -0.44
C GLU A 20 -7.86 11.50 0.83
N LYS A 21 -8.26 10.79 1.89
CA LYS A 21 -7.44 10.70 3.11
C LYS A 21 -6.30 9.71 2.86
N SER A 22 -5.08 10.06 3.25
CA SER A 22 -3.96 9.11 3.20
C SER A 22 -4.29 7.84 3.98
N ILE A 23 -3.70 6.69 3.60
CA ILE A 23 -3.88 5.44 4.35
C ILE A 23 -3.53 5.62 5.83
N LEU A 24 -2.48 6.41 6.16
CA LEU A 24 -2.12 6.72 7.53
C LEU A 24 -3.23 7.49 8.27
N THR A 25 -3.85 8.47 7.62
CA THR A 25 -4.99 9.21 8.18
C THR A 25 -6.16 8.26 8.45
N GLN A 26 -6.48 7.38 7.50
CA GLN A 26 -7.57 6.40 7.65
C GLN A 26 -7.29 5.41 8.80
N LEU A 27 -6.05 4.93 8.95
CA LEU A 27 -5.70 4.02 10.03
C LEU A 27 -5.80 4.69 11.42
N LYS A 28 -5.45 5.98 11.54
CA LYS A 28 -5.60 6.74 12.79
C LYS A 28 -7.06 6.90 13.24
N GLU A 29 -8.01 6.83 12.32
CA GLU A 29 -9.44 6.88 12.65
C GLU A 29 -9.96 5.56 13.25
N VAL A 30 -9.21 4.47 13.04
CA VAL A 30 -9.63 3.11 13.44
C VAL A 30 -8.87 2.60 14.66
N THR A 31 -7.60 2.98 14.82
CA THR A 31 -6.79 2.58 15.97
C THR A 31 -5.89 3.70 16.46
N SER A 32 -5.37 3.59 17.68
CA SER A 32 -4.47 4.59 18.26
C SER A 32 -3.20 4.77 17.42
N GLU A 33 -2.62 5.97 17.41
CA GLU A 33 -1.40 6.23 16.65
C GLU A 33 -0.24 5.29 17.05
N THR A 34 -0.10 4.96 18.34
CA THR A 34 0.88 3.98 18.84
C THR A 34 0.73 2.62 18.16
N LYS A 35 -0.49 2.07 18.15
CA LYS A 35 -0.78 0.75 17.55
C LYS A 35 -0.67 0.80 16.02
N MET A 36 -1.10 1.91 15.40
CA MET A 36 -0.93 2.16 13.97
C MET A 36 0.55 2.10 13.55
N ARG A 37 1.46 2.77 14.28
CA ARG A 37 2.90 2.73 13.95
C ARG A 37 3.46 1.32 14.06
N TYR A 38 3.02 0.56 15.06
CA TYR A 38 3.43 -0.83 15.24
C TYR A 38 2.99 -1.72 14.06
N ILE A 39 1.73 -1.64 13.61
CA ILE A 39 1.29 -2.42 12.45
C ILE A 39 1.91 -1.96 11.13
N CYS A 40 2.21 -0.66 10.97
CA CYS A 40 2.97 -0.18 9.81
C CYS A 40 4.38 -0.77 9.82
N TRP A 41 5.04 -0.82 10.98
CA TRP A 41 6.36 -1.42 11.11
C TRP A 41 6.39 -2.92 10.75
N LEU A 42 5.34 -3.67 11.12
CA LEU A 42 5.26 -5.10 10.80
C LEU A 42 4.92 -5.37 9.33
N TYR A 43 3.98 -4.62 8.75
CA TYR A 43 3.37 -5.00 7.47
C TYR A 43 3.61 -4.02 6.32
N ALA A 44 4.05 -2.80 6.59
CA ALA A 44 4.18 -1.72 5.61
C ALA A 44 5.29 -0.72 5.99
N LYS A 45 6.52 -1.22 6.15
CA LYS A 45 7.69 -0.43 6.56
C LYS A 45 7.96 0.77 5.64
N GLU A 46 7.59 0.65 4.37
CA GLU A 46 7.68 1.72 3.37
C GLU A 46 6.82 2.96 3.69
N LEU A 47 5.82 2.82 4.57
CA LEU A 47 5.01 3.95 5.07
C LEU A 47 5.68 4.68 6.25
N LEU A 48 6.83 4.19 6.72
CA LEU A 48 7.60 4.79 7.78
C LEU A 48 8.75 5.63 7.19
N PRO A 49 9.20 6.67 7.91
CA PRO A 49 10.23 7.59 7.40
C PRO A 49 11.62 6.94 7.24
N GLN A 50 11.83 5.79 7.87
CA GLN A 50 13.06 5.00 7.81
C GLN A 50 12.74 3.55 8.18
N ASP A 51 13.68 2.64 7.90
CA ASP A 51 13.58 1.27 8.43
C ASP A 51 13.96 1.25 9.91
N PHE A 52 13.18 0.50 10.69
CA PHE A 52 13.39 0.28 12.11
C PHE A 52 13.71 -1.20 12.30
N LYS A 53 14.79 -1.53 13.02
CA LYS A 53 15.20 -2.93 13.20
C LYS A 53 14.54 -3.57 14.41
N THR A 54 14.31 -2.77 15.44
CA THR A 54 13.74 -3.20 16.72
C THR A 54 12.56 -2.32 17.13
N LEU A 55 11.73 -2.81 18.06
CA LEU A 55 10.68 -2.02 18.68
C LEU A 55 11.28 -0.83 19.46
N GLU A 56 12.47 -1.00 20.03
CA GLU A 56 13.23 0.04 20.72
C GLU A 56 13.59 1.19 19.77
N ASP A 57 14.03 0.90 18.54
CA ASP A 57 14.29 1.91 17.52
C ASP A 57 13.00 2.68 17.18
N LEU A 58 11.89 1.95 17.04
CA LEU A 58 10.58 2.53 16.75
C LEU A 58 10.12 3.46 17.90
N LYS A 59 10.27 3.02 19.15
CA LYS A 59 9.96 3.80 20.36
C LYS A 59 10.84 5.03 20.51
N ALA A 60 12.12 4.92 20.16
CA ALA A 60 13.06 6.04 20.21
C ALA A 60 12.66 7.16 19.25
N TYR A 61 12.13 6.81 18.08
CA TYR A 61 11.65 7.78 17.09
C TYR A 61 10.22 8.28 17.38
N TYR A 62 9.37 7.42 17.94
CA TYR A 62 7.97 7.71 18.23
C TYR A 62 7.71 7.72 19.75
N PRO A 63 7.99 8.85 20.44
CA PRO A 63 7.93 8.92 21.91
C PRO A 63 6.52 8.77 22.49
N MET A 64 5.47 8.83 21.66
CA MET A 64 4.09 8.52 22.09
C MET A 64 3.88 7.02 22.38
N ILE A 65 4.80 6.15 21.94
CA ILE A 65 4.80 4.74 22.33
C ILE A 65 5.37 4.65 23.75
N PRO A 66 4.59 4.21 24.76
CA PRO A 66 5.05 4.23 26.14
C PRO A 66 6.31 3.38 26.35
N LYS A 67 7.25 3.87 27.17
CA LYS A 67 8.51 3.18 27.46
C LYS A 67 8.32 1.77 28.02
N GLY A 68 7.25 1.54 28.78
CA GLY A 68 6.90 0.23 29.37
C GLY A 68 6.31 -0.79 28.38
N VAL A 69 6.02 -0.39 27.13
CA VAL A 69 5.59 -1.36 26.11
C VAL A 69 6.77 -2.26 25.75
N THR A 70 6.59 -3.55 25.97
CA THR A 70 7.49 -4.61 25.49
C THR A 70 6.95 -5.22 24.20
N GLU A 71 7.78 -5.95 23.48
CA GLU A 71 7.37 -6.71 22.28
C GLU A 71 6.16 -7.61 22.56
N LYS A 72 6.17 -8.33 23.69
CA LYS A 72 5.06 -9.19 24.11
C LYS A 72 3.76 -8.42 24.32
N THR A 73 3.84 -7.21 24.89
CA THR A 73 2.66 -6.35 25.07
C THR A 73 2.19 -5.80 23.72
N ALA A 74 3.11 -5.39 22.84
CA ALA A 74 2.78 -4.88 21.51
C ALA A 74 2.14 -5.96 20.62
N GLN A 75 2.64 -7.20 20.66
CA GLN A 75 2.06 -8.34 19.97
C GLN A 75 0.62 -8.63 20.40
N ARG A 76 0.28 -8.44 21.68
CA ARG A 76 -1.10 -8.60 22.16
C ARG A 76 -2.07 -7.61 21.54
N TRP A 77 -1.60 -6.44 21.09
CA TRP A 77 -2.45 -5.49 20.38
C TRP A 77 -3.01 -6.08 19.08
N LEU A 78 -2.31 -7.03 18.45
CA LEU A 78 -2.78 -7.69 17.22
C LEU A 78 -4.05 -8.53 17.43
N LEU A 79 -4.40 -8.83 18.68
CA LEU A 79 -5.64 -9.52 19.04
C LEU A 79 -6.83 -8.57 19.19
N GLU A 80 -6.59 -7.26 19.22
CA GLU A 80 -7.65 -6.28 19.39
C GLU A 80 -8.38 -6.01 18.06
N ASP A 81 -9.71 -5.96 18.10
CA ASP A 81 -10.56 -5.73 16.92
C ASP A 81 -10.17 -4.47 16.12
N SER A 82 -9.88 -3.37 16.83
CA SER A 82 -9.45 -2.11 16.19
C SER A 82 -8.15 -2.26 15.39
N VAL A 83 -7.23 -3.05 15.91
CA VAL A 83 -5.92 -3.31 15.29
C VAL A 83 -6.05 -4.30 14.15
N GLN A 84 -6.90 -5.33 14.30
CA GLN A 84 -7.21 -6.27 13.22
C GLN A 84 -7.89 -5.58 12.05
N LYS A 85 -8.86 -4.69 12.32
CA LYS A 85 -9.54 -3.89 11.29
C LYS A 85 -8.54 -2.97 10.56
N ALA A 86 -7.69 -2.26 11.30
CA ALA A 86 -6.65 -1.41 10.72
C ALA A 86 -5.64 -2.24 9.89
N THR A 87 -5.22 -3.40 10.39
CA THR A 87 -4.33 -4.33 9.68
C THR A 87 -4.96 -4.82 8.38
N LYS A 88 -6.25 -5.20 8.40
CA LYS A 88 -6.98 -5.62 7.20
C LYS A 88 -7.06 -4.49 6.16
N MET A 89 -7.33 -3.26 6.58
CA MET A 89 -7.34 -2.09 5.68
C MET A 89 -5.98 -1.89 5.02
N LEU A 90 -4.91 -1.94 5.81
CA LEU A 90 -3.54 -1.82 5.33
C LEU A 90 -3.19 -2.92 4.32
N LEU A 91 -3.48 -4.18 4.66
CA LEU A 91 -3.21 -5.32 3.79
C LEU A 91 -4.04 -5.28 2.51
N LYS A 92 -5.29 -4.78 2.54
CA LYS A 92 -6.11 -4.58 1.34
C LYS A 92 -5.48 -3.54 0.40
N ALA A 93 -5.01 -2.42 0.93
CA ALA A 93 -4.31 -1.41 0.13
C ALA A 93 -3.04 -1.98 -0.53
N LYS A 94 -2.23 -2.74 0.23
CA LYS A 94 -1.06 -3.43 -0.31
C LYS A 94 -1.40 -4.50 -1.34
N HIS A 95 -2.48 -5.23 -1.12
CA HIS A 95 -2.96 -6.21 -2.09
C HIS A 95 -3.29 -5.53 -3.42
N GLY A 96 -3.99 -4.39 -3.41
CA GLY A 96 -4.24 -3.59 -4.61
C GLY A 96 -2.94 -3.20 -5.34
N GLN A 97 -1.93 -2.73 -4.61
CA GLN A 97 -0.61 -2.43 -5.19
C GLN A 97 0.04 -3.66 -5.84
N LYS A 98 -0.02 -4.83 -5.19
CA LYS A 98 0.52 -6.09 -5.74
C LYS A 98 -0.26 -6.56 -6.96
N MET A 99 -1.57 -6.36 -7.01
CA MET A 99 -2.37 -6.71 -8.18
C MET A 99 -2.01 -5.83 -9.38
N ILE A 100 -1.71 -4.54 -9.17
CA ILE A 100 -1.17 -3.66 -10.22
C ILE A 100 0.20 -4.17 -10.71
N GLU A 101 1.08 -4.58 -9.81
CA GLU A 101 2.38 -5.16 -10.18
C GLU A 101 2.22 -6.43 -11.01
N LEU A 102 1.32 -7.35 -10.60
CA LEU A 102 1.01 -8.55 -11.36
C LEU A 102 0.40 -8.24 -12.73
N TYR A 103 -0.50 -7.26 -12.80
CA TYR A 103 -1.07 -6.79 -14.07
C TYR A 103 0.04 -6.43 -15.07
N ASN A 104 1.01 -5.62 -14.63
CA ASN A 104 2.14 -5.20 -15.46
C ASN A 104 3.00 -6.40 -15.90
N ILE A 105 3.30 -7.33 -14.98
CA ILE A 105 4.06 -8.54 -15.32
C ILE A 105 3.34 -9.38 -16.37
N TYR A 106 2.03 -9.55 -16.23
CA TYR A 106 1.23 -10.34 -17.18
C TYR A 106 1.12 -9.64 -18.54
N TYR A 107 0.95 -8.32 -18.54
CA TYR A 107 0.95 -7.53 -19.78
C TYR A 107 2.27 -7.69 -20.55
N GLU A 108 3.42 -7.56 -19.88
CA GLU A 108 4.72 -7.72 -20.54
C GLU A 108 4.90 -9.12 -21.13
N LYS A 109 4.50 -10.18 -20.39
CA LYS A 109 4.58 -11.56 -20.90
C LYS A 109 3.64 -11.83 -22.07
N ALA A 110 2.45 -11.23 -22.04
CA ALA A 110 1.42 -11.41 -23.06
C ALA A 110 1.80 -10.84 -24.43
N LYS A 111 2.81 -9.95 -24.52
CA LYS A 111 3.29 -9.40 -25.79
C LYS A 111 3.87 -10.47 -26.71
N ASP A 112 4.53 -11.46 -26.13
CA ASP A 112 5.31 -12.45 -26.89
C ASP A 112 4.79 -13.90 -26.73
N ASP A 113 3.88 -14.16 -25.80
CA ASP A 113 3.33 -15.50 -25.51
C ASP A 113 1.79 -15.49 -25.55
N THR A 114 1.22 -16.20 -26.53
CA THR A 114 -0.24 -16.32 -26.72
C THR A 114 -0.95 -17.05 -25.58
N ASN A 115 -0.27 -17.93 -24.84
CA ASN A 115 -0.83 -18.53 -23.63
C ASN A 115 -0.85 -17.53 -22.48
N ALA A 116 0.21 -16.71 -22.35
CA ALA A 116 0.24 -15.62 -21.39
C ALA A 116 -0.80 -14.53 -21.69
N PHE A 117 -1.12 -14.31 -22.98
CA PHE A 117 -2.20 -13.41 -23.40
C PHE A 117 -3.55 -13.83 -22.80
N LYS A 118 -3.89 -15.12 -22.84
CA LYS A 118 -5.13 -15.62 -22.20
C LYS A 118 -5.14 -15.38 -20.69
N ALA A 119 -4.03 -15.67 -20.01
CA ALA A 119 -3.92 -15.43 -18.57
C ALA A 119 -4.05 -13.93 -18.22
N PHE A 120 -3.46 -13.06 -19.06
CA PHE A 120 -3.60 -11.61 -18.93
C PHE A 120 -5.05 -11.15 -19.14
N THR A 121 -5.75 -11.66 -20.16
CA THR A 121 -7.16 -11.28 -20.41
C THR A 121 -8.07 -11.70 -19.27
N ASP A 122 -7.90 -12.92 -18.75
CA ASP A 122 -8.73 -13.44 -17.64
C ASP A 122 -8.45 -12.65 -16.35
N PHE A 123 -7.18 -12.42 -16.03
CA PHE A 123 -6.79 -11.57 -14.89
C PHE A 123 -7.34 -10.15 -15.03
N SER A 124 -7.23 -9.53 -16.21
CA SER A 124 -7.74 -8.18 -16.46
C SER A 124 -9.24 -8.11 -16.22
N GLN A 125 -10.01 -9.10 -16.68
CA GLN A 125 -11.44 -9.13 -16.47
C GLN A 125 -11.81 -9.19 -14.99
N GLU A 126 -11.07 -9.92 -14.16
CA GLU A 126 -11.31 -10.00 -12.72
C GLU A 126 -10.82 -8.74 -12.00
N PHE A 127 -9.60 -8.29 -12.30
CA PHE A 127 -8.96 -7.14 -11.66
C PHE A 127 -9.81 -5.88 -11.78
N PHE A 128 -10.49 -5.72 -12.91
CA PHE A 128 -11.36 -4.60 -13.14
C PHE A 128 -12.84 -4.89 -12.92
N ALA A 129 -13.21 -6.10 -12.48
CA ALA A 129 -14.59 -6.47 -12.19
C ALA A 129 -15.27 -5.55 -11.18
N ASP A 130 -14.52 -5.06 -10.21
CA ASP A 130 -15.01 -4.09 -9.22
C ASP A 130 -15.18 -2.67 -9.81
N SER A 131 -14.52 -2.37 -10.94
CA SER A 131 -14.65 -1.11 -11.70
C SER A 131 -15.56 -1.21 -12.94
N LYS A 132 -16.20 -2.38 -13.17
CA LYS A 132 -17.01 -2.71 -14.37
C LYS A 132 -18.35 -1.96 -14.44
N GLU A 133 -18.33 -0.63 -14.47
CA GLU A 133 -19.39 0.07 -15.21
C GLU A 133 -18.90 0.81 -16.45
N THR A 134 -17.61 1.14 -16.65
CA THR A 134 -17.31 2.11 -17.73
C THR A 134 -16.02 1.97 -18.54
N GLU A 135 -14.84 1.74 -17.94
CA GLU A 135 -13.59 2.02 -18.69
C GLU A 135 -13.05 0.87 -19.55
N LEU A 136 -12.95 -0.37 -19.06
CA LEU A 136 -12.31 -1.42 -19.88
C LEU A 136 -13.16 -1.97 -20.99
N GLN A 137 -14.49 -1.96 -20.85
CA GLN A 137 -15.34 -2.26 -21.99
C GLN A 137 -15.11 -1.26 -23.14
N SER A 138 -14.74 -0.01 -22.82
CA SER A 138 -14.48 1.03 -23.81
C SER A 138 -13.12 0.84 -24.48
N ILE A 139 -12.10 0.42 -23.74
CA ILE A 139 -10.77 0.09 -24.29
C ILE A 139 -10.83 -1.16 -25.16
N LEU A 140 -11.50 -2.24 -24.71
CA LEU A 140 -11.68 -3.47 -25.49
C LEU A 140 -12.51 -3.26 -26.77
N LYS A 141 -13.49 -2.35 -26.76
CA LYS A 141 -14.27 -2.00 -27.97
C LYS A 141 -13.53 -1.07 -28.93
N GLY A 142 -12.54 -0.31 -28.43
CA GLY A 142 -11.68 0.56 -29.25
C GLY A 142 -10.61 -0.19 -30.01
N VAL A 143 -10.19 -1.36 -29.52
CA VAL A 143 -9.36 -2.32 -30.26
C VAL A 143 -10.28 -3.24 -31.07
N LYS A 144 -11.01 -2.67 -32.04
CA LYS A 144 -11.48 -3.52 -33.15
C LYS A 144 -10.22 -3.93 -33.92
N LEU A 145 -9.83 -5.19 -33.76
CA LEU A 145 -8.96 -5.85 -34.72
C LEU A 145 -9.68 -5.73 -36.06
N GLU A 146 -9.10 -5.01 -37.01
CA GLU A 146 -9.49 -5.17 -38.40
C GLU A 146 -9.19 -6.62 -38.75
N ASP A 147 -10.24 -7.44 -38.75
CA ASP A 147 -10.22 -8.75 -39.39
C ASP A 147 -9.84 -8.48 -40.85
N GLY A 148 -8.59 -8.81 -41.18
CA GLY A 148 -8.08 -8.78 -42.54
C GLY A 148 -8.76 -9.85 -43.37
N ASP A 149 -9.96 -9.56 -43.86
CA ASP A 149 -10.49 -10.15 -45.08
C ASP A 149 -9.83 -9.45 -46.27
N ASN A 150 -8.72 -10.02 -46.76
CA ASN A 150 -8.46 -10.22 -48.19
C ASN A 150 -7.32 -11.21 -48.43
#